data_AF-A0A7X1HR84-F1
#
_entry.id   AF-A0A7X1HR84-F1
#
_cell.length_a   1.000
_cell.length_b   1.000
_cell.length_c   1.000
_cell.angle_alpha   90.00
_cell.angle_beta   90.00
_cell.angle_gamma   90.00
#
_symmetry.space_group_name_H-M   'P 1'
#
loop_
_entity.id
_entity.type
_entity.pdbx_description
1 polymer ?
#
loop_
_entity_poly.entity_id
_entity_poly.type
_entity_poly.pdbx_seq_one_letter_code
_entity_poly.pdbx_strand_id
1 'polypeptide(L)'
;MKALGIVEFNSIPKGIEELDKIIKFNELKIYKAGVTCPGKYYFIVYGDNSSVKDGLKDLTGERCKQVISGVSEKLLEALNRKREDKKFKAIGVVEFLNIADGVKVLDHVIKSVDVDIVKLVLGWTLAGKCYFVVGGETSSIDEAIVLVTGSSYKYMDISKINNPVENILDYI
;
A
#
# COMPACT_ATOMS: atom_id res chain seq x y z
N MET A 1 -5.94 -18.75 3.50
CA MET A 1 -5.96 -17.46 2.76
C MET A 1 -4.79 -16.63 3.27
N LYS A 2 -3.97 -16.10 2.36
CA LYS A 2 -2.77 -15.33 2.74
C LYS A 2 -3.12 -13.87 3.02
N ALA A 3 -2.34 -13.23 3.88
CA ALA A 3 -2.60 -11.88 4.34
C ALA A 3 -1.31 -11.04 4.40
N LEU A 4 -1.49 -9.73 4.29
CA LEU A 4 -0.46 -8.75 4.62
C LEU A 4 -0.78 -8.04 5.93
N GLY A 5 0.24 -7.86 6.77
CA GLY A 5 0.24 -6.92 7.89
C GLY A 5 1.16 -5.76 7.57
N ILE A 6 0.67 -4.53 7.67
CA ILE A 6 1.45 -3.32 7.41
C ILE A 6 1.39 -2.46 8.66
N VAL A 7 2.54 -2.07 9.19
CA VAL A 7 2.63 -1.36 10.47
C VAL A 7 3.64 -0.22 10.35
N GLU A 8 3.29 0.93 10.93
CA GLU A 8 4.12 2.11 10.95
C GLU A 8 4.34 2.60 12.38
N PHE A 9 5.53 3.14 12.65
CA PHE A 9 5.98 3.63 13.96
C PHE A 9 6.61 5.00 13.82
N ASN A 10 6.42 5.85 14.82
CA ASN A 10 7.16 7.11 14.92
C ASN A 10 8.61 6.90 15.43
N SER A 11 8.88 5.76 16.08
CA SER A 11 10.18 5.43 16.67
C SER A 11 10.81 4.24 15.93
N ILE A 12 12.02 4.43 15.42
CA ILE A 12 12.78 3.37 14.73
C ILE A 12 13.14 2.22 15.67
N PRO A 13 13.73 2.45 16.87
CA PRO A 13 14.01 1.36 17.79
C PRO A 13 12.77 0.55 18.15
N LYS A 14 11.64 1.23 18.42
CA LYS A 14 10.39 0.55 18.78
C LYS A 14 9.85 -0.31 17.64
N GLY A 15 9.90 0.20 16.41
CA GLY A 15 9.48 -0.57 15.24
C GLY A 15 10.33 -1.81 14.97
N ILE A 16 11.64 -1.73 15.23
CA ILE A 16 12.56 -2.89 15.12
C ILE A 16 12.30 -3.91 16.23
N GLU A 17 12.13 -3.45 17.47
CA GLU A 17 11.78 -4.29 18.63
C GLU A 17 10.49 -5.07 18.38
N GLU A 18 9.43 -4.39 17.93
CA GLU A 18 8.15 -5.03 17.63
C GLU A 18 8.22 -5.97 16.43
N LEU A 19 9.00 -5.63 15.38
CA LEU A 19 9.21 -6.52 14.24
C LEU A 19 9.88 -7.83 14.69
N ASP A 20 10.95 -7.75 15.50
CA ASP A 20 11.65 -8.90 16.05
C ASP A 20 10.73 -9.77 16.92
N LYS A 21 9.91 -9.14 17.77
CA LYS A 21 8.90 -9.83 18.57
C LYS A 21 7.94 -10.63 17.68
N ILE A 22 7.32 -10.01 16.67
CA ILE A 22 6.27 -10.69 15.90
C ILE A 22 6.80 -11.84 15.04
N ILE A 23 8.00 -11.73 14.46
CA ILE A 23 8.56 -12.77 13.59
C ILE A 23 9.11 -13.98 14.36
N LYS A 24 9.41 -13.82 15.66
CA LYS A 24 9.86 -14.92 16.53
C LYS A 24 8.73 -15.87 16.91
N PHE A 25 7.52 -15.35 17.10
CA PHE A 25 6.39 -16.11 17.63
C PHE A 25 5.35 -16.48 16.57
N ASN A 26 5.50 -16.00 15.33
CA ASN A 26 4.56 -16.26 14.26
C ASN A 26 5.33 -16.67 12.99
N GLU A 27 4.81 -17.62 12.23
CA GLU A 27 5.34 -18.00 10.92
C GLU A 27 5.04 -16.91 9.88
N LEU A 28 5.78 -15.81 9.95
CA LEU A 28 5.63 -14.63 9.09
C LEU A 28 6.89 -14.43 8.25
N LYS A 29 6.68 -14.11 6.98
CA LYS A 29 7.75 -13.62 6.10
C LYS A 29 7.77 -12.10 6.14
N ILE A 30 8.95 -11.51 6.26
CA ILE A 30 9.13 -10.06 6.10
C ILE A 30 9.12 -9.77 4.60
N TYR A 31 8.14 -9.00 4.16
CA TYR A 31 8.06 -8.53 2.78
C TYR A 31 8.95 -7.30 2.58
N LYS A 32 8.87 -6.35 3.51
CA LYS A 32 9.66 -5.12 3.50
C LYS A 32 9.76 -4.57 4.91
N ALA A 33 10.89 -3.98 5.25
CA ALA A 33 11.04 -3.20 6.47
C ALA A 33 12.03 -2.07 6.21
N GLY A 34 11.87 -0.94 6.88
CA GLY A 34 12.81 0.16 6.73
C GLY A 34 12.35 1.47 7.35
N VAL A 35 13.22 2.45 7.24
CA VAL A 35 12.97 3.80 7.70
C VAL A 35 12.27 4.64 6.64
N THR A 36 11.51 5.66 7.05
CA THR A 36 10.98 6.69 6.16
C THR A 36 11.26 8.07 6.73
N CYS A 37 11.38 9.08 5.88
CA CYS A 37 11.53 10.47 6.34
C CYS A 37 10.31 10.88 7.20
N PRO A 38 10.46 11.71 8.24
CA PRO A 38 11.70 12.30 8.80
C PRO A 38 12.36 11.44 9.91
N GLY A 39 12.19 10.12 9.92
CA GLY A 39 12.73 9.24 10.97
C GLY A 39 11.71 8.26 11.55
N LYS A 40 10.71 7.87 10.75
CA LYS A 40 9.73 6.83 11.09
C LYS A 40 10.25 5.46 10.67
N TYR A 41 9.59 4.41 11.13
CA TYR A 41 9.87 3.04 10.70
C TYR A 41 8.58 2.35 10.27
N TYR A 42 8.68 1.45 9.31
CA TYR A 42 7.57 0.60 8.90
C TYR A 42 8.06 -0.81 8.61
N PHE A 43 7.14 -1.75 8.69
CA PHE A 43 7.32 -3.08 8.14
C PHE A 43 6.05 -3.59 7.50
N ILE A 44 6.24 -4.53 6.58
CA ILE A 44 5.21 -5.27 5.86
C ILE A 44 5.55 -6.75 6.05
N VAL A 45 4.63 -7.51 6.64
CA VAL A 45 4.74 -8.96 6.85
C VAL A 45 3.69 -9.70 6.05
N TYR A 46 4.00 -10.93 5.67
CA TYR A 46 3.16 -11.80 4.86
C TYR A 46 3.06 -13.18 5.49
N GLY A 47 1.87 -13.76 5.54
CA GLY A 47 1.65 -15.08 6.12
C GLY A 47 0.21 -15.53 6.02
N ASP A 48 -0.15 -16.54 6.81
CA ASP A 48 -1.55 -16.92 6.98
C ASP A 48 -2.31 -15.87 7.79
N ASN A 49 -3.61 -15.76 7.52
CA ASN A 49 -4.44 -14.69 8.09
C ASN A 49 -4.47 -14.69 9.62
N SER A 50 -4.45 -15.86 10.25
CA SER A 50 -4.36 -15.99 11.72
C SER A 50 -3.02 -15.47 12.22
N SER A 51 -1.91 -15.98 11.68
CA SER A 51 -0.55 -15.59 12.08
C SER A 51 -0.31 -14.08 11.95
N VAL A 52 -0.82 -13.45 10.88
CA VAL A 52 -0.72 -12.00 10.71
C VAL A 52 -1.55 -11.25 11.75
N LYS A 53 -2.79 -11.66 11.99
CA LYS A 53 -3.67 -11.01 12.97
C LYS A 53 -3.16 -11.16 14.39
N ASP A 54 -2.70 -12.35 14.75
CA ASP A 54 -2.17 -12.66 16.07
C ASP A 54 -0.87 -11.89 16.33
N GLY A 55 0.06 -11.87 15.37
CA GLY A 55 1.28 -11.06 15.45
C GLY A 55 1.00 -9.56 15.63
N LEU A 56 0.00 -9.02 14.93
CA LEU A 56 -0.32 -7.59 14.98
C LEU A 56 -1.19 -7.18 16.19
N LYS A 57 -1.77 -8.15 16.91
CA LYS A 57 -2.70 -7.91 18.02
C LYS A 57 -1.99 -7.25 19.21
N ASP A 58 -0.82 -7.76 19.57
CA ASP A 58 -0.08 -7.38 20.78
C ASP A 58 1.07 -6.40 20.49
N LEU A 59 0.99 -5.68 19.37
CA LEU A 59 1.90 -4.60 19.03
C LEU A 59 1.71 -3.41 19.97
N THR A 60 2.80 -2.68 20.21
CA THR A 60 2.75 -1.43 20.98
C THR A 60 3.54 -0.32 20.31
N GLY A 61 3.05 0.92 20.43
CA GLY A 61 3.73 2.11 19.90
C GLY A 61 3.58 2.30 18.39
N GLU A 62 2.73 1.51 17.73
CA GLU A 62 2.35 1.74 16.35
C GLU A 62 1.54 3.03 16.22
N ARG A 63 1.75 3.75 15.11
CA ARG A 63 0.96 4.94 14.77
C ARG A 63 -0.21 4.60 13.84
N CYS A 64 -0.05 3.53 13.05
CA CYS A 64 -1.01 3.06 12.06
C CYS A 64 -0.70 1.59 11.77
N LYS A 65 -1.74 0.76 11.66
CA LYS A 65 -1.61 -0.63 11.22
C LYS A 65 -2.82 -1.06 10.39
N GLN A 66 -2.58 -1.87 9.37
CA GLN A 66 -3.63 -2.48 8.57
C GLN A 66 -3.37 -3.97 8.36
N VAL A 67 -4.45 -4.75 8.31
CA VAL A 67 -4.45 -6.14 7.88
C VAL A 67 -5.24 -6.27 6.57
N ILE A 68 -4.62 -6.88 5.58
CA ILE A 68 -5.23 -7.20 4.30
C ILE A 68 -5.41 -8.72 4.23
N SER A 69 -6.62 -9.19 4.51
CA SER A 69 -6.98 -10.59 4.35
C SER A 69 -7.21 -10.91 2.86
N GLY A 70 -6.64 -12.01 2.38
CA GLY A 70 -6.79 -12.43 0.98
C GLY A 70 -6.14 -11.45 0.02
N VAL A 71 -4.93 -11.00 0.34
CA VAL A 71 -4.19 -10.01 -0.47
C VAL A 71 -4.16 -10.41 -1.94
N SER A 72 -4.40 -9.44 -2.83
CA SER A 72 -4.31 -9.65 -4.28
C SER A 72 -2.88 -9.95 -4.72
N GLU A 73 -2.70 -10.91 -5.61
CA GLU A 73 -1.39 -11.19 -6.22
C GLU A 73 -0.84 -9.97 -6.97
N LYS A 74 -1.71 -9.20 -7.66
CA LYS A 74 -1.32 -7.92 -8.31
C LYS A 74 -0.65 -6.95 -7.32
N LEU A 75 -1.14 -6.88 -6.08
CA LEU A 75 -0.54 -6.01 -5.06
C LEU A 75 0.84 -6.53 -4.62
N LEU A 76 0.99 -7.84 -4.45
CA LEU A 76 2.28 -8.44 -4.11
C LEU A 76 3.31 -8.13 -5.21
N GLU A 77 2.95 -8.33 -6.48
CA GLU A 77 3.81 -7.99 -7.62
C GLU A 77 4.20 -6.50 -7.64
N ALA A 78 3.26 -5.60 -7.39
CA ALA A 78 3.52 -4.16 -7.33
C ALA A 78 4.48 -3.78 -6.18
N LEU A 79 4.37 -4.42 -5.02
CA LEU A 79 5.32 -4.21 -3.91
C LEU A 79 6.75 -4.64 -4.27
N ASN A 80 6.90 -5.59 -5.20
CA ASN A 80 8.18 -6.06 -5.76
C ASN A 80 8.65 -5.26 -7.00
N ARG A 81 7.96 -4.16 -7.35
CA ARG A 81 8.31 -3.24 -8.45
C ARG A 81 8.38 -3.90 -9.84
N LYS A 82 7.41 -4.74 -10.17
CA LYS A 82 7.20 -5.11 -11.58
C LYS A 82 6.35 -4.03 -12.25
N ARG A 83 6.92 -3.30 -13.22
CA ARG A 83 6.19 -2.39 -14.12
C ARG A 83 5.89 -3.13 -15.42
N GLU A 84 4.67 -3.00 -15.91
CA GLU A 84 4.31 -3.37 -17.28
C GLU A 84 4.16 -2.10 -18.11
N ASP A 85 4.78 -2.07 -19.29
CA ASP A 85 4.59 -0.97 -20.23
C ASP A 85 3.26 -1.17 -20.96
N LYS A 86 2.23 -0.51 -20.43
CA LYS A 86 0.88 -0.49 -20.97
C LYS A 86 0.43 0.94 -21.24
N LYS A 87 -0.39 1.12 -22.27
CA LYS A 87 -1.12 2.38 -22.51
C LYS A 87 -2.48 2.31 -21.83
N PHE A 88 -2.90 3.42 -21.24
CA PHE A 88 -4.17 3.54 -20.53
C PHE A 88 -5.02 4.68 -21.11
N LYS A 89 -6.34 4.51 -21.09
CA LYS A 89 -7.28 5.58 -21.48
C LYS A 89 -7.36 6.66 -20.41
N ALA A 90 -7.24 6.27 -19.14
CA ALA A 90 -7.11 7.20 -18.03
C ALA A 90 -6.17 6.63 -16.96
N ILE A 91 -5.61 7.52 -16.15
CA ILE A 91 -4.91 7.17 -14.91
C ILE A 91 -5.49 7.93 -13.72
N GLY A 92 -5.49 7.29 -12.56
CA GLY A 92 -5.83 7.87 -11.26
C GLY A 92 -4.60 7.91 -10.37
N VAL A 93 -4.29 9.06 -9.80
CA VAL A 93 -3.18 9.27 -8.85
C VAL A 93 -3.79 9.59 -7.49
N VAL A 94 -3.39 8.84 -6.46
CA VAL A 94 -3.95 8.99 -5.11
C VAL A 94 -2.84 9.06 -4.08
N GLU A 95 -2.86 10.10 -3.24
CA GLU A 95 -1.92 10.27 -2.14
C GLU A 95 -2.58 10.01 -0.78
N PHE A 96 -1.87 9.33 0.12
CA PHE A 96 -2.24 9.03 1.50
C PHE A 96 -1.16 9.50 2.47
N LEU A 97 -1.58 9.88 3.67
CA LEU A 97 -0.64 10.26 4.74
C LEU A 97 0.18 9.08 5.26
N ASN A 98 -0.37 7.88 5.18
CA ASN A 98 0.16 6.66 5.80
C ASN A 98 0.28 5.55 4.75
N ILE A 99 1.32 4.73 4.87
CA ILE A 99 1.54 3.57 4.01
C ILE A 99 0.44 2.54 4.20
N ALA A 100 0.10 2.22 5.45
CA ALA A 100 -0.83 1.15 5.75
C ALA A 100 -2.21 1.40 5.12
N ASP A 101 -2.72 2.62 5.28
CA ASP A 101 -4.01 3.04 4.71
C ASP A 101 -3.99 3.04 3.19
N GLY A 102 -2.96 3.61 2.56
CA GLY A 102 -2.86 3.67 1.10
C GLY A 102 -2.80 2.29 0.45
N VAL A 103 -2.01 1.37 1.01
CA VAL A 103 -1.90 -0.01 0.52
C VAL A 103 -3.20 -0.79 0.75
N LYS A 104 -3.88 -0.55 1.89
CA LYS A 104 -5.18 -1.17 2.18
C LYS A 104 -6.26 -0.73 1.19
N VAL A 105 -6.32 0.56 0.87
CA VAL A 105 -7.27 1.09 -0.11
C VAL A 105 -6.93 0.60 -1.51
N LEU A 106 -5.64 0.59 -1.89
CA LEU A 106 -5.23 0.06 -3.19
C LEU A 106 -5.66 -1.40 -3.40
N ASP A 107 -5.45 -2.27 -2.41
CA ASP A 107 -5.91 -3.67 -2.47
C ASP A 107 -7.43 -3.77 -2.67
N HIS A 108 -8.20 -2.91 -2.02
CA HIS A 108 -9.65 -2.87 -2.21
C HIS A 108 -10.03 -2.43 -3.62
N VAL A 109 -9.40 -1.36 -4.14
CA VAL A 109 -9.65 -0.83 -5.48
C VAL A 109 -9.38 -1.89 -6.56
N ILE A 110 -8.20 -2.51 -6.57
CA ILE A 110 -7.80 -3.48 -7.61
C ILE A 110 -8.59 -4.80 -7.55
N LYS A 111 -9.26 -5.07 -6.43
CA LYS A 111 -10.17 -6.22 -6.29
C LYS A 111 -11.59 -5.92 -6.76
N SER A 112 -11.95 -4.65 -6.79
CA SER A 112 -13.33 -4.21 -7.03
C SER A 112 -13.53 -3.66 -8.44
N VAL A 113 -12.46 -3.18 -9.08
CA VAL A 113 -12.51 -2.54 -10.39
C VAL A 113 -11.39 -3.07 -11.26
N ASP A 114 -11.65 -3.22 -12.56
CA ASP A 114 -10.65 -3.62 -13.54
C ASP A 114 -9.69 -2.47 -13.86
N VAL A 115 -8.62 -2.40 -13.08
CA VAL A 115 -7.51 -1.45 -13.22
C VAL A 115 -6.17 -2.18 -13.01
N ASP A 116 -5.12 -1.63 -13.59
CA ASP A 116 -3.75 -2.06 -13.36
C ASP A 116 -3.01 -1.09 -12.43
N ILE A 117 -2.12 -1.63 -11.60
CA ILE A 117 -1.25 -0.82 -10.75
C ILE A 117 -0.08 -0.34 -11.61
N VAL A 118 -0.07 0.94 -11.92
CA VAL A 118 1.02 1.61 -12.67
C VAL A 118 2.20 1.87 -11.74
N LYS A 119 1.91 2.34 -10.53
CA LYS A 119 2.93 2.69 -9.54
C LYS A 119 2.41 2.52 -8.13
N LEU A 120 3.30 2.07 -7.24
CA LEU A 120 3.10 2.12 -5.80
C LEU A 120 4.39 2.61 -5.14
N VAL A 121 4.32 3.73 -4.40
CA VAL A 121 5.45 4.29 -3.67
C VAL A 121 5.14 4.33 -2.18
N LEU A 122 6.05 3.73 -1.40
CA LEU A 122 5.90 3.57 0.05
C LEU A 122 6.93 4.44 0.78
N GLY A 123 6.49 5.55 1.40
CA GLY A 123 7.14 6.26 2.52
C GLY A 123 8.48 6.94 2.29
N TRP A 124 9.40 6.28 1.58
CA TRP A 124 10.74 6.73 1.28
C TRP A 124 10.68 7.99 0.43
N THR A 125 11.44 9.03 0.81
CA THR A 125 11.45 10.36 0.16
C THR A 125 10.11 11.11 0.13
N LEU A 126 9.08 10.64 0.86
CA LEU A 126 7.73 11.23 0.86
C LEU A 126 7.24 11.63 2.27
N ALA A 127 8.14 11.87 3.22
CA ALA A 127 7.79 12.17 4.61
C ALA A 127 6.85 11.12 5.29
N GLY A 128 6.94 9.86 4.84
CA GLY A 128 6.11 8.76 5.34
C GLY A 128 4.75 8.63 4.64
N LYS A 129 4.46 9.47 3.65
CA LYS A 129 3.28 9.33 2.79
C LYS A 129 3.42 8.13 1.85
N CYS A 130 2.28 7.72 1.32
CA CYS A 130 2.17 6.72 0.27
C CYS A 130 1.39 7.31 -0.88
N TYR A 131 1.76 6.98 -2.11
CA TYR A 131 0.88 7.24 -3.24
C TYR A 131 0.90 6.04 -4.18
N PHE A 132 -0.19 5.90 -4.93
CA PHE A 132 -0.27 4.94 -6.02
C PHE A 132 -0.86 5.58 -7.26
N VAL A 133 -0.55 4.96 -8.39
CA VAL A 133 -1.14 5.28 -9.69
C VAL A 133 -1.79 4.01 -10.23
N VAL A 134 -3.05 4.12 -10.61
CA VAL A 134 -3.82 3.07 -11.29
C VAL A 134 -4.16 3.52 -12.70
N GLY A 135 -4.19 2.58 -13.64
CA GLY A 135 -4.47 2.84 -15.06
C GLY A 135 -5.54 1.88 -15.59
N GLY A 136 -6.38 2.36 -16.50
CA GLY A 136 -7.43 1.55 -17.11
C GLY A 136 -8.31 2.34 -18.07
N GLU A 137 -9.53 1.85 -18.28
CA GLU A 137 -10.60 2.58 -18.96
C GLU A 137 -11.04 3.81 -18.14
N THR A 138 -11.56 4.83 -18.82
CA THR A 138 -11.98 6.08 -18.18
C THR A 138 -13.03 5.84 -17.08
N SER A 139 -13.98 4.94 -17.33
CA SER A 139 -15.02 4.55 -16.36
C SER A 139 -14.45 3.77 -15.18
N SER A 140 -13.50 2.86 -15.41
CA SER A 140 -12.81 2.12 -14.34
C SER A 140 -12.08 3.08 -13.39
N ILE A 141 -11.45 4.13 -13.92
CA ILE A 141 -10.80 5.14 -13.08
C ILE A 141 -11.83 5.98 -12.30
N ASP A 142 -12.99 6.29 -12.86
CA ASP A 142 -14.07 6.95 -12.12
C ASP A 142 -14.56 6.11 -10.93
N GLU A 143 -14.80 4.82 -11.16
CA GLU A 143 -15.21 3.89 -10.11
C GLU A 143 -14.12 3.73 -9.03
N ALA A 144 -12.84 3.64 -9.43
CA ALA A 144 -11.72 3.58 -8.51
C ALA A 144 -11.66 4.83 -7.59
N ILE A 145 -11.88 6.01 -8.15
CA ILE A 145 -11.93 7.27 -7.38
C ILE A 145 -13.11 7.27 -6.40
N VAL A 146 -14.28 6.79 -6.81
CA VAL A 146 -15.44 6.66 -5.91
C VAL A 146 -15.11 5.73 -4.73
N LEU A 147 -14.45 4.59 -4.96
CA LEU A 147 -14.04 3.68 -3.88
C LEU A 147 -13.04 4.31 -2.92
N VAL A 148 -12.09 5.10 -3.43
CA VAL A 148 -11.11 5.81 -2.60
C VAL A 148 -11.80 6.85 -1.72
N THR A 149 -12.62 7.71 -2.33
CA THR A 149 -13.30 8.82 -1.65
C THR A 149 -14.38 8.33 -0.66
N GLY A 150 -15.01 7.19 -0.94
CA GLY A 150 -15.95 6.52 -0.06
C GLY A 150 -15.31 5.67 1.03
N SER A 151 -13.97 5.50 1.03
CA SER A 151 -13.29 4.71 2.05
C SER A 151 -13.27 5.43 3.40
N SER A 152 -13.17 4.67 4.50
CA SER A 152 -12.99 5.22 5.85
C SER A 152 -11.59 5.80 6.09
N TYR A 153 -10.70 5.70 5.10
CA TYR A 153 -9.30 6.07 5.22
C TYR A 153 -9.07 7.42 4.54
N LYS A 154 -8.43 8.34 5.26
CA LYS A 154 -8.21 9.69 4.76
C LYS A 154 -7.13 9.70 3.67
N TYR A 155 -7.54 9.97 2.43
CA TYR A 155 -6.63 10.40 1.37
C TYR A 155 -6.25 11.87 1.54
N MET A 156 -5.08 12.24 1.01
CA MET A 156 -4.54 13.60 1.04
C MET A 156 -4.96 14.38 -0.19
N ASP A 157 -4.80 13.77 -1.36
CA ASP A 157 -5.17 14.36 -2.65
C ASP A 157 -5.42 13.26 -3.69
N ILE A 158 -6.17 13.60 -4.74
CA ILE A 158 -6.54 12.69 -5.81
C ILE A 158 -6.62 13.43 -7.15
N SER A 159 -6.11 12.82 -8.21
CA SER A 159 -6.16 13.38 -9.57
C SER A 159 -6.53 12.32 -10.58
N LYS A 160 -7.42 12.68 -11.52
CA LYS A 160 -7.75 11.90 -12.70
C LYS A 160 -7.14 12.55 -13.93
N ILE A 161 -6.45 11.77 -14.76
CA ILE A 161 -5.88 12.24 -16.02
C ILE A 161 -6.45 11.39 -17.14
N ASN A 162 -7.28 12.00 -17.99
CA ASN A 162 -7.82 11.37 -19.20
C ASN A 162 -6.82 11.51 -20.34
N ASN A 163 -6.68 10.46 -21.15
CA ASN A 163 -5.76 10.40 -22.29
C ASN A 163 -4.36 10.92 -21.93
N PRO A 164 -3.69 10.32 -20.93
CA PRO A 164 -2.34 10.73 -20.54
C PRO A 164 -1.40 10.73 -21.75
N VAL A 165 -0.53 11.75 -21.84
CA VAL A 165 0.50 11.79 -22.88
C VAL A 165 1.41 10.57 -22.75
N GLU A 166 1.85 10.01 -23.86
CA GLU A 166 2.44 8.66 -23.92
C GLU A 166 3.65 8.47 -22.99
N ASN A 167 4.48 9.50 -22.86
CA ASN A 167 5.69 9.46 -22.05
C ASN A 167 5.47 9.82 -20.56
N ILE A 168 4.26 10.19 -20.12
CA ILE A 168 4.06 10.58 -18.72
C ILE A 168 4.39 9.44 -17.76
N LEU A 169 4.16 8.19 -18.18
CA LEU A 169 4.43 7.00 -17.38
C LEU A 169 5.92 6.86 -17.05
N ASP A 170 6.82 7.42 -17.85
CA ASP A 170 8.27 7.36 -17.61
C ASP A 170 8.71 8.26 -16.44
N TYR A 171 7.86 9.23 -16.08
CA TYR A 171 8.08 10.16 -14.97
C TYR A 171 7.30 9.77 -13.70
N ILE A 172 6.56 8.66 -13.74
CA ILE A 172 5.76 8.14 -12.63
C ILE A 172 6.48 6.98 -11.95
#